data_AF-A0AAN8U0G5-F1
#
_entry.id   AF-A0AAN8U0G5-F1
#
_cell.length_a   1.000
_cell.length_b   1.000
_cell.length_c   1.000
_cell.angle_alpha   90.00
_cell.angle_beta   90.00
_cell.angle_gamma   90.00
#
_symmetry.space_group_name_H-M   'P 1'
#
loop_
_entity.id
_entity.type
_entity.pdbx_description
1 polymer ?
#
loop_
_entity_poly.entity_id
_entity_poly.type
_entity_poly.pdbx_seq_one_letter_code
_entity_poly.pdbx_strand_id
1 'polypeptide(L)'
;MCQEFQNLVRAGWWAQVIRCKMLQIVKKLKFLKKSLRKLNAKHLRNIVTEADEDRNGLKEVQLRLQADPGNMELQQEEHLKYQAYRESSYLAEVYLQQKSKVTWLRLGDDNSKYFHSVIKHRRSHQSTTQLRDDKGDWKNDLDLIAQVFVDYYNDLLGSSNKG
;
A
#
# COMPACT_ATOMS: atom_id res chain seq x y z
N MET A 1 -17.68 -7.09 9.73
CA MET A 1 -18.25 -6.40 8.54
C MET A 1 -19.36 -5.48 9.02
N CYS A 2 -19.25 -4.17 8.81
CA CYS A 2 -20.01 -3.16 9.57
C CYS A 2 -21.54 -3.26 9.35
N GLN A 3 -22.33 -3.39 10.41
CA GLN A 3 -23.81 -3.44 10.37
C GLN A 3 -24.42 -2.25 9.60
N GLU A 4 -23.75 -1.10 9.68
CA GLU A 4 -24.09 0.14 8.97
C GLU A 4 -24.07 -0.04 7.44
N PHE A 5 -23.13 -0.84 6.89
CA PHE A 5 -23.07 -1.15 5.46
C PHE A 5 -24.28 -1.98 5.01
N GLN A 6 -24.62 -3.05 5.74
CA GLN A 6 -25.74 -3.93 5.39
C GLN A 6 -27.08 -3.19 5.41
N ASN A 7 -27.29 -2.35 6.43
CA ASN A 7 -28.51 -1.55 6.56
C ASN A 7 -28.65 -0.56 5.40
N LEU A 8 -27.55 0.07 5.01
CA LEU A 8 -27.51 1.07 3.95
C LEU A 8 -27.71 0.44 2.56
N VAL A 9 -27.15 -0.74 2.32
CA VAL A 9 -27.44 -1.56 1.13
C VAL A 9 -28.90 -1.98 1.09
N ARG A 10 -29.45 -2.48 2.20
CA ARG A 10 -30.86 -2.88 2.31
C ARG A 10 -31.78 -1.70 1.99
N ALA A 11 -31.58 -0.55 2.63
CA ALA A 11 -32.40 0.65 2.40
C ALA A 11 -32.38 1.12 0.93
N GLY A 12 -31.22 1.12 0.28
CA GLY A 12 -31.11 1.57 -1.11
C GLY A 12 -31.53 0.53 -2.15
N TRP A 13 -31.32 -0.77 -1.88
CA TRP A 13 -31.65 -1.84 -2.81
C TRP A 13 -33.14 -2.19 -2.82
N TRP A 14 -33.85 -2.01 -1.70
CA TRP A 14 -35.29 -2.27 -1.60
C TRP A 14 -36.16 -1.06 -1.93
N ALA A 15 -35.58 0.12 -2.23
CA ALA A 15 -36.34 1.29 -2.65
C ALA A 15 -37.18 1.00 -3.91
N GLN A 16 -38.49 1.28 -3.86
CA GLN A 16 -39.37 1.12 -5.01
C GLN A 16 -39.02 2.14 -6.10
N VAL A 17 -38.68 1.64 -7.29
CA VAL A 17 -38.42 2.48 -8.45
C VAL A 17 -39.40 2.07 -9.55
N ILE A 18 -40.40 2.91 -9.82
CA ILE A 18 -41.38 2.68 -10.88
C ILE A 18 -40.73 3.08 -12.21
N ARG A 19 -40.05 2.13 -12.88
CA ARG A 19 -39.49 2.21 -14.25
C ARG A 19 -39.31 0.81 -14.86
N CYS A 20 -38.89 0.70 -16.12
CA CYS A 20 -38.46 -0.58 -16.69
C CYS A 20 -37.25 -1.19 -15.93
N LYS A 21 -37.13 -2.53 -15.91
CA LYS A 21 -36.21 -3.29 -15.05
C LYS A 21 -34.76 -2.77 -15.09
N MET A 22 -34.24 -2.46 -16.28
CA MET A 22 -32.90 -1.91 -16.48
C MET A 22 -32.70 -0.57 -15.75
N LEU A 23 -33.67 0.34 -15.84
CA LEU A 23 -33.60 1.65 -15.19
C LEU A 23 -33.78 1.57 -13.66
N GLN A 24 -34.48 0.54 -13.16
CA GLN A 24 -34.58 0.31 -11.72
C GLN A 24 -33.21 0.00 -11.11
N ILE A 25 -32.44 -0.89 -11.75
CA ILE A 25 -31.10 -1.26 -11.30
C ILE A 25 -30.17 -0.05 -11.30
N VAL A 26 -30.13 0.71 -12.40
CA VAL A 26 -29.28 1.91 -12.52
C VAL A 26 -29.62 2.95 -11.44
N LYS A 27 -30.91 3.17 -11.16
CA LYS A 27 -31.33 4.11 -10.12
C LYS A 27 -30.97 3.61 -8.71
N LYS A 28 -31.17 2.33 -8.41
CA LYS A 28 -30.76 1.73 -7.12
C LYS A 28 -29.24 1.86 -6.91
N LEU A 29 -28.44 1.58 -7.94
CA LEU A 29 -26.98 1.76 -7.90
C LEU A 29 -26.58 3.22 -7.70
N LYS A 30 -27.22 4.18 -8.39
CA LYS A 30 -26.98 5.62 -8.19
C LYS A 30 -27.34 6.07 -6.78
N PHE A 31 -28.43 5.56 -6.21
CA PHE A 31 -28.84 5.87 -4.84
C PHE A 31 -27.81 5.37 -3.83
N LEU A 32 -27.40 4.10 -3.97
CA LEU A 32 -26.38 3.49 -3.11
C LEU A 32 -25.03 4.17 -3.23
N LYS A 33 -24.64 4.62 -4.43
CA LYS A 33 -23.36 5.30 -4.65
C LYS A 33 -23.14 6.50 -3.72
N LYS A 34 -24.17 7.32 -3.48
CA LYS A 34 -24.05 8.50 -2.61
C LYS A 34 -23.83 8.08 -1.15
N SER A 35 -24.62 7.15 -0.68
CA SER A 35 -24.60 6.69 0.70
C SER A 35 -23.32 5.88 1.00
N LEU A 36 -22.88 5.04 0.07
CA LEU A 36 -21.62 4.28 0.18
C LEU A 36 -20.39 5.18 0.13
N ARG A 37 -20.41 6.27 -0.64
CA ARG A 37 -19.33 7.27 -0.63
C ARG A 37 -19.19 7.94 0.74
N LYS A 38 -20.31 8.28 1.38
CA LYS A 38 -20.30 8.85 2.74
C LYS A 38 -19.75 7.85 3.75
N LEU A 39 -20.20 6.59 3.68
CA LEU A 39 -19.73 5.54 4.58
C LEU A 39 -18.22 5.27 4.42
N ASN A 40 -17.74 5.22 3.18
CA ASN A 40 -16.32 5.07 2.86
C ASN A 40 -15.50 6.26 3.40
N ALA A 41 -15.97 7.49 3.19
CA ALA A 41 -15.29 8.69 3.72
C ALA A 41 -15.26 8.74 5.25
N LYS A 42 -16.23 8.14 5.94
CA LYS A 42 -16.30 8.09 7.40
C LYS A 42 -15.33 7.07 8.00
N HIS A 43 -15.29 5.86 7.44
CA HIS A 43 -14.55 4.74 8.05
C HIS A 43 -13.18 4.47 7.44
N LEU A 44 -12.98 4.80 6.16
CA LEU A 44 -11.78 4.39 5.42
C LEU A 44 -10.86 5.55 5.04
N ARG A 45 -11.21 6.79 5.41
CA ARG A 45 -10.36 7.96 5.15
C ARG A 45 -9.14 7.99 6.06
N ASN A 46 -9.29 7.48 7.29
CA ASN A 46 -8.29 7.65 8.34
C ASN A 46 -7.40 6.41 8.52
N ILE A 47 -7.70 5.27 7.89
CA ILE A 47 -6.94 4.02 8.11
C ILE A 47 -5.45 4.20 7.78
N VAL A 48 -5.13 4.92 6.71
CA VAL A 48 -3.73 5.16 6.30
C VAL A 48 -3.06 6.17 7.23
N THR A 49 -3.79 7.17 7.73
CA THR A 49 -3.23 8.17 8.65
C THR A 49 -3.01 7.58 10.04
N GLU A 50 -3.95 6.77 10.52
CA GLU A 50 -3.87 6.03 11.78
C GLU A 50 -2.67 5.08 11.80
N ALA A 51 -2.46 4.31 10.73
CA ALA A 51 -1.27 3.46 10.62
C ALA A 51 0.06 4.24 10.60
N ASP A 52 0.06 5.48 10.08
CA ASP A 52 1.26 6.34 10.10
C ASP A 52 1.49 6.98 11.47
N GLU A 53 0.41 7.39 12.15
CA GLU A 53 0.44 7.89 13.54
C GLU A 53 0.96 6.80 14.49
N ASP A 54 0.46 5.58 14.40
CA ASP A 54 0.92 4.44 15.20
C ASP A 54 2.40 4.10 14.91
N ARG A 55 2.80 4.16 13.62
CA ARG A 55 4.20 3.95 13.22
C ARG A 55 5.11 4.99 13.87
N ASN A 56 4.71 6.26 13.85
CA ASN A 56 5.48 7.35 14.43
C ASN A 56 5.55 7.21 15.96
N GLY A 57 4.44 6.84 16.61
CA GLY A 57 4.39 6.57 18.04
C GLY A 57 5.27 5.39 18.47
N LEU A 58 5.31 4.31 17.68
CA LEU A 58 6.20 3.17 17.91
C LEU A 58 7.67 3.59 17.75
N LYS A 59 8.00 4.33 16.70
CA LYS A 59 9.36 4.81 16.44
C LYS A 59 9.88 5.66 17.60
N GLU A 60 9.04 6.51 18.18
CA GLU A 60 9.42 7.35 19.32
C GLU A 60 9.81 6.52 20.55
N VAL A 61 9.04 5.47 20.87
CA VAL A 61 9.35 4.60 22.01
C VAL A 61 10.61 3.77 21.73
N GLN A 62 10.77 3.28 20.50
CA GLN A 62 11.98 2.55 20.11
C GLN A 62 13.25 3.41 20.23
N LEU A 63 13.18 4.71 19.90
CA LEU A 63 14.29 5.64 20.11
C LEU A 63 14.62 5.85 21.60
N ARG A 64 13.61 5.94 22.46
CA ARG A 64 13.80 6.03 23.92
C ARG A 64 14.40 4.74 24.48
N LEU A 65 13.95 3.58 24.00
CA LEU A 65 14.46 2.27 24.42
C LEU A 65 15.90 2.03 23.94
N GLN A 66 16.29 2.56 22.78
CA GLN A 66 17.69 2.54 22.33
C GLN A 66 18.62 3.34 23.26
N ALA A 67 18.12 4.42 23.87
CA ALA A 67 18.88 5.22 24.82
C ALA A 67 18.96 4.56 26.22
N ASP A 68 17.93 3.80 26.62
CA ASP A 68 17.90 3.06 27.89
C ASP A 68 17.30 1.64 27.72
N PRO A 69 18.13 0.65 27.30
CA PRO A 69 17.65 -0.70 27.01
C PRO A 69 17.15 -1.49 28.22
N GLY A 70 17.52 -1.08 29.44
CA GLY A 70 17.18 -1.78 30.68
C GLY A 70 15.82 -1.40 31.27
N ASN A 71 15.14 -0.42 30.67
CA ASN A 71 13.88 0.09 31.19
C ASN A 71 12.70 -0.82 30.82
N MET A 72 12.27 -1.63 31.80
CA MET A 72 11.14 -2.57 31.67
C MET A 72 9.81 -1.88 31.32
N GLU A 73 9.60 -0.63 31.74
CA GLU A 73 8.38 0.13 31.43
C GLU A 73 8.34 0.54 29.96
N LEU A 74 9.47 1.01 29.42
CA LEU A 74 9.61 1.32 27.99
C LEU A 74 9.49 0.07 27.11
N GLN A 75 9.99 -1.08 27.56
CA GLN A 75 9.82 -2.34 26.84
C GLN A 75 8.34 -2.74 26.76
N GLN A 76 7.59 -2.58 27.85
CA GLN A 76 6.16 -2.86 27.87
C GLN A 76 5.38 -1.88 27.00
N GLU A 77 5.73 -0.59 27.04
CA GLU A 77 5.11 0.43 26.17
C GLU A 77 5.38 0.14 24.68
N GLU A 78 6.61 -0.22 24.32
CA GLU A 78 7.00 -0.59 22.96
C GLU A 78 6.17 -1.77 22.47
N HIS A 79 6.05 -2.81 23.30
CA HIS A 79 5.28 -4.00 22.97
C HIS A 79 3.81 -3.68 22.66
N LEU A 80 3.18 -2.83 23.48
CA LEU A 80 1.80 -2.40 23.28
C LEU A 80 1.62 -1.57 22.01
N LYS A 81 2.53 -0.61 21.75
CA LYS A 81 2.48 0.19 20.52
C LYS A 81 2.75 -0.65 19.28
N TYR A 82 3.62 -1.66 19.39
CA TYR A 82 3.89 -2.60 18.30
C TYR A 82 2.65 -3.41 17.94
N GLN A 83 1.89 -3.89 18.93
CA GLN A 83 0.64 -4.60 18.69
C GLN A 83 -0.39 -3.72 17.98
N ALA A 84 -0.58 -2.47 18.45
CA ALA A 84 -1.48 -1.52 17.81
C ALA A 84 -1.07 -1.22 16.36
N TYR A 85 0.22 -0.89 16.14
CA TYR A 85 0.77 -0.66 14.81
C TYR A 85 0.59 -1.86 13.88
N ARG A 86 0.75 -3.09 14.39
CA ARG A 86 0.58 -4.31 13.59
C ARG A 86 -0.84 -4.43 13.06
N GLU A 87 -1.85 -4.13 13.88
CA GLU A 87 -3.25 -4.17 13.46
C GLU A 87 -3.58 -3.05 12.46
N SER A 88 -3.21 -1.81 12.75
CA SER A 88 -3.49 -0.66 11.88
C SER A 88 -2.75 -0.75 10.55
N SER A 89 -1.49 -1.20 10.55
CA SER A 89 -0.69 -1.46 9.35
C SER A 89 -1.33 -2.52 8.46
N TYR A 90 -1.81 -3.64 9.04
CA TYR A 90 -2.51 -4.68 8.28
C TYR A 90 -3.79 -4.15 7.63
N LEU A 91 -4.60 -3.37 8.37
CA LEU A 91 -5.82 -2.76 7.83
C LEU A 91 -5.50 -1.75 6.71
N ALA A 92 -4.45 -0.95 6.87
CA ALA A 92 -3.97 -0.02 5.85
C ALA A 92 -3.49 -0.75 4.60
N GLU A 93 -2.76 -1.85 4.75
CA GLU A 93 -2.32 -2.67 3.63
C GLU A 93 -3.51 -3.25 2.86
N VAL A 94 -4.46 -3.90 3.54
CA VAL A 94 -5.68 -4.44 2.91
C VAL A 94 -6.47 -3.33 2.21
N TYR A 95 -6.60 -2.16 2.84
CA TYR A 95 -7.24 -1.00 2.24
C TYR A 95 -6.51 -0.52 0.98
N LEU A 96 -5.18 -0.44 1.01
CA LEU A 96 -4.37 -0.02 -0.14
C LEU A 96 -4.36 -1.07 -1.26
N GLN A 97 -4.39 -2.36 -0.94
CA GLN A 97 -4.56 -3.43 -1.93
C GLN A 97 -5.93 -3.34 -2.60
N GLN A 98 -6.99 -3.14 -1.82
CA GLN A 98 -8.34 -2.95 -2.37
C GLN A 98 -8.42 -1.66 -3.19
N LYS A 99 -7.86 -0.56 -2.68
CA LYS A 99 -7.85 0.74 -3.34
C LYS A 99 -6.99 0.72 -4.58
N SER A 100 -5.84 0.05 -4.60
CA SER A 100 -5.03 -0.11 -5.80
C SER A 100 -5.80 -0.92 -6.83
N LYS A 101 -6.38 -2.08 -6.50
CA LYS A 101 -7.25 -2.83 -7.44
C LYS A 101 -8.44 -2.02 -7.94
N VAL A 102 -9.10 -1.26 -7.06
CA VAL A 102 -10.17 -0.31 -7.44
C VAL A 102 -9.63 0.83 -8.29
N THR A 103 -8.42 1.29 -8.05
CA THR A 103 -7.74 2.35 -8.82
C THR A 103 -7.34 1.82 -10.19
N TRP A 104 -6.83 0.59 -10.28
CA TRP A 104 -6.60 -0.17 -11.51
C TRP A 104 -7.90 -0.39 -12.28
N LEU A 105 -8.98 -0.87 -11.65
CA LEU A 105 -10.31 -0.99 -12.28
C LEU A 105 -10.88 0.37 -12.72
N ARG A 106 -10.65 1.43 -11.94
CA ARG A 106 -11.08 2.79 -12.27
C ARG A 106 -10.25 3.41 -13.40
N LEU A 107 -8.99 3.00 -13.55
CA LEU A 107 -8.07 3.44 -14.59
C LEU A 107 -8.02 2.47 -15.79
N GLY A 108 -8.76 1.35 -15.76
CA GLY A 108 -8.61 0.27 -16.73
C GLY A 108 -9.79 -0.71 -16.77
N ASP A 109 -10.88 -0.24 -17.37
CA ASP A 109 -11.83 -0.97 -18.23
C ASP A 109 -12.11 -0.12 -19.49
N ASP A 110 -11.94 1.21 -19.38
CA ASP A 110 -11.68 2.07 -20.54
C ASP A 110 -10.28 1.77 -21.11
N ASN A 111 -10.24 1.22 -22.32
CA ASN A 111 -9.07 0.88 -23.14
C ASN A 111 -8.23 2.14 -23.48
N SER A 112 -7.72 2.79 -22.45
CA SER A 112 -7.24 4.16 -22.47
C SER A 112 -5.72 4.19 -22.69
N LYS A 113 -5.23 5.19 -23.42
CA LYS A 113 -3.79 5.38 -23.71
C LYS A 113 -2.92 5.38 -22.44
N TYR A 114 -3.49 5.79 -21.31
CA TYR A 114 -2.82 5.77 -20.00
C TYR A 114 -2.55 4.35 -19.48
N PHE A 115 -3.50 3.41 -19.61
CA PHE A 115 -3.31 2.01 -19.23
C PHE A 115 -2.15 1.38 -20.02
N HIS A 116 -2.12 1.58 -21.33
CA HIS A 116 -1.01 1.12 -22.18
C HIS A 116 0.30 1.83 -21.86
N SER A 117 0.27 3.12 -21.50
CA SER A 117 1.46 3.88 -21.08
C SER A 117 2.02 3.37 -19.74
N VAL A 118 1.18 3.03 -18.77
CA VAL A 118 1.61 2.45 -17.49
C VAL A 118 2.12 1.03 -17.67
N ILE A 119 1.50 0.21 -18.52
CA ILE A 119 2.05 -1.12 -18.87
C ILE A 119 3.38 -0.98 -19.60
N LYS A 120 3.51 -0.05 -20.54
CA LYS A 120 4.77 0.22 -21.26
C LYS A 120 5.85 0.73 -20.31
N HIS A 121 5.50 1.64 -19.40
CA HIS A 121 6.40 2.12 -18.34
C HIS A 121 6.82 1.00 -17.39
N ARG A 122 5.89 0.14 -16.95
CA ARG A 122 6.20 -1.00 -16.08
C ARG A 122 7.07 -2.04 -16.78
N ARG A 123 6.81 -2.34 -18.06
CA ARG A 123 7.68 -3.17 -18.90
C ARG A 123 9.05 -2.53 -19.09
N SER A 124 9.12 -1.21 -19.27
CA SER A 124 10.38 -0.46 -19.36
C SER A 124 11.14 -0.50 -18.04
N HIS A 125 10.47 -0.33 -16.90
CA HIS A 125 11.09 -0.36 -15.57
C HIS A 125 11.54 -1.77 -15.16
N GLN A 126 10.79 -2.80 -15.55
CA GLN A 126 11.23 -4.20 -15.44
C GLN A 126 12.34 -4.54 -16.45
N SER A 127 12.51 -3.73 -17.50
CA SER A 127 13.61 -3.79 -18.45
C SER A 127 14.81 -2.94 -18.03
N THR A 128 14.70 -2.12 -16.98
CA THR A 128 15.79 -1.28 -16.47
C THR A 128 16.67 -2.11 -15.54
N THR A 129 17.47 -2.95 -16.16
CA THR A 129 18.78 -3.35 -15.67
C THR A 129 19.70 -2.15 -15.91
N GLN A 130 19.67 -1.16 -15.02
CA GLN A 130 20.66 -0.07 -15.02
C GLN A 130 21.14 0.16 -13.61
N LEU A 131 22.45 0.03 -13.41
CA LEU A 131 23.09 0.10 -12.11
C LEU A 131 24.25 1.09 -12.16
N ARG A 132 24.39 1.87 -11.09
CA ARG A 132 25.39 2.92 -11.00
C ARG A 132 26.62 2.36 -10.32
N ASP A 133 27.74 2.42 -11.01
CA ASP A 133 29.06 2.00 -10.53
C ASP A 133 29.61 3.02 -9.50
N ASP A 134 30.61 2.61 -8.71
CA ASP A 134 31.24 3.41 -7.65
C ASP A 134 31.95 4.67 -8.16
N LYS A 135 32.24 4.69 -9.47
CA LYS A 135 32.77 5.87 -10.19
C LYS A 135 31.68 6.85 -10.63
N GLY A 136 30.42 6.54 -10.33
CA GLY A 136 29.25 7.39 -10.60
C GLY A 136 28.64 7.21 -11.99
N ASP A 137 29.16 6.29 -12.81
CA ASP A 137 28.70 6.00 -14.18
C ASP A 137 27.52 5.02 -14.22
N TRP A 138 26.57 5.28 -15.12
CA TRP A 138 25.44 4.38 -15.37
C TRP A 138 25.84 3.25 -16.30
N LYS A 139 25.68 2.00 -15.84
CA LYS A 139 25.88 0.79 -16.64
C LYS A 139 24.50 0.25 -17.02
N ASN A 140 24.31 -0.02 -18.31
CA ASN A 140 23.04 -0.51 -18.89
C ASN A 140 23.18 -1.90 -19.51
N ASP A 141 24.39 -2.47 -19.42
CA ASP A 141 24.70 -3.80 -19.92
C ASP A 141 24.54 -4.82 -18.78
N LEU A 142 23.85 -5.92 -19.05
CA LEU A 142 23.58 -6.99 -18.09
C LEU A 142 24.89 -7.59 -17.53
N ASP A 143 25.92 -7.73 -18.36
CA ASP A 143 27.20 -8.30 -17.95
C ASP A 143 27.98 -7.32 -17.05
N LEU A 144 27.93 -6.03 -17.36
CA LEU A 144 28.55 -4.98 -16.54
C LEU A 144 27.84 -4.84 -15.19
N ILE A 145 26.52 -5.02 -15.15
CA ILE A 145 25.75 -4.95 -13.91
C ILE A 145 26.03 -6.16 -13.01
N ALA A 146 26.15 -7.35 -13.59
CA ALA A 146 26.58 -8.54 -12.85
C ALA A 146 27.97 -8.34 -12.23
N GLN A 147 28.90 -7.72 -12.97
CA GLN A 147 30.24 -7.41 -12.46
C GLN A 147 30.20 -6.41 -11.29
N VAL A 148 29.41 -5.33 -11.39
CA VAL A 148 29.24 -4.36 -10.29
C VAL A 148 28.69 -5.03 -9.02
N PHE A 149 27.76 -5.98 -9.16
CA PHE A 149 27.28 -6.76 -8.01
C PHE A 149 28.38 -7.63 -7.39
N VAL A 150 29.15 -8.34 -8.23
CA VAL A 150 30.25 -9.19 -7.76
C VAL A 150 31.31 -8.35 -7.03
N ASP A 151 31.69 -7.22 -7.58
CA ASP A 151 32.69 -6.32 -7.02
C ASP A 151 32.21 -5.72 -5.68
N TYR A 152 30.97 -5.24 -5.63
CA TYR A 152 30.36 -4.73 -4.39
C TYR A 152 30.33 -5.77 -3.27
N TYR A 153 29.93 -7.01 -3.57
CA TYR A 153 29.86 -8.06 -2.54
C TYR A 153 31.24 -8.62 -2.16
N ASN A 154 32.23 -8.60 -3.05
CA ASN A 154 33.61 -8.95 -2.73
C ASN A 154 34.25 -7.94 -1.75
N ASP A 155 34.01 -6.65 -1.95
CA ASP A 155 34.48 -5.60 -1.02
C ASP A 155 33.73 -5.65 0.31
N LEU A 156 32.42 -5.88 0.29
CA LEU A 156 31.60 -5.93 1.49
C LEU A 156 31.91 -7.16 2.38
N LEU A 157 32.18 -8.31 1.77
CA LEU A 157 32.43 -9.57 2.49
C LEU A 157 33.92 -9.84 2.73
N GLY A 158 34.79 -9.10 2.05
CA GLY A 158 36.23 -9.29 2.05
C GLY A 158 36.65 -10.56 1.28
N SER A 159 37.77 -10.47 0.57
CA SER A 159 38.41 -11.66 0.01
C SER A 159 38.96 -12.51 1.16
N SER A 160 38.60 -13.80 1.23
CA SER A 160 39.17 -14.73 2.19
C SER A 160 40.68 -14.83 1.96
N ASN A 161 41.46 -14.08 2.75
CA ASN A 161 42.90 -14.18 2.74
C ASN A 161 43.30 -15.50 3.42
N LYS A 162 43.45 -16.56 2.61
CA LYS A 162 44.22 -17.73 3.00
C LYS A 162 45.68 -17.46 2.61
N GLY A 163 46.48 -17.04 3.57
CA GLY A 163 47.92 -16.83 3.42
C GLY A 163 48.42 -15.66 4.23
#